data_AF-A0A516R2H6-F1
#
_entry.id   AF-A0A516R2H6-F1
#
_cell.length_a   1.000
_cell.length_b   1.000
_cell.length_c   1.000
_cell.angle_alpha   90.00
_cell.angle_beta   90.00
_cell.angle_gamma   90.00
#
_symmetry.space_group_name_H-M   'P 1'
#
loop_
_entity.id
_entity.type
_entity.pdbx_description
1 polymer ?
#
loop_
_entity_poly.entity_id
_entity_poly.type
_entity_poly.pdbx_seq_one_letter_code
_entity_poly.pdbx_strand_id
1 'polypeptide(L)'
;MTTRTFRVTVRGVFDGLTPDQRAELLARAAEHDVLRAAFTPEGHLSYDVAARPAFTFRFRAEGEEEEDILEAAEHAEEAAKAWLTQRGYGYKNLRSQAEDLSQAPLGKRQRRAAARQQA
;
A
#
# COMPACT_ATOMS: atom_id res chain seq x y z
N MET A 1 13.75 -17.18 -15.13
CA MET A 1 12.95 -16.79 -13.96
C MET A 1 12.10 -15.61 -14.37
N THR A 2 10.80 -15.65 -14.08
CA THR A 2 9.86 -14.61 -14.48
C THR A 2 9.57 -13.76 -13.25
N THR A 3 9.98 -12.49 -13.26
CA THR A 3 9.66 -11.58 -12.17
C THR A 3 8.17 -11.28 -12.15
N ARG A 4 7.51 -11.58 -11.03
CA ARG A 4 6.14 -11.19 -10.71
C ARG A 4 6.16 -9.87 -9.93
N THR A 5 5.14 -9.04 -10.16
CA THR A 5 4.99 -7.79 -9.40
C THR A 5 3.69 -7.83 -8.63
N PHE A 6 3.79 -7.68 -7.32
CA PHE A 6 2.66 -7.65 -6.41
C PHE A 6 2.36 -6.21 -5.98
N ARG A 7 1.07 -5.93 -5.84
CA ARG A 7 0.57 -4.72 -5.20
C ARG A 7 -0.14 -5.10 -3.93
N VAL A 8 0.29 -4.55 -2.81
CA VAL A 8 -0.35 -4.78 -1.51
C VAL A 8 -0.95 -3.48 -1.01
N THR A 9 -2.22 -3.54 -0.63
CA THR A 9 -2.93 -2.44 0.01
C THR A 9 -3.27 -2.83 1.43
N VAL A 10 -2.75 -2.09 2.40
CA VAL A 10 -3.07 -2.26 3.82
C VAL A 10 -3.98 -1.12 4.24
N ARG A 11 -5.18 -1.43 4.72
CA ARG A 11 -6.19 -0.45 5.16
C ARG A 11 -6.43 -0.60 6.64
N GLY A 12 -6.67 0.52 7.30
CA GLY A 12 -7.01 0.54 8.72
C GLY A 12 -7.64 1.86 9.13
N VAL A 13 -7.93 1.96 10.41
CA VAL A 13 -8.51 3.15 11.03
C VAL A 13 -7.65 3.54 12.21
N PHE A 14 -7.23 4.80 12.27
CA PHE A 14 -6.59 5.39 13.45
C PHE A 14 -7.55 5.29 14.65
N ASP A 15 -7.02 4.90 15.80
CA ASP A 15 -7.80 4.69 17.02
C ASP A 15 -7.17 5.44 18.19
N GLY A 16 -8.02 6.09 19.00
CA GLY A 16 -7.56 6.79 20.21
C GLY A 16 -6.58 7.95 19.97
N LEU A 17 -6.66 8.65 18.83
CA LEU A 17 -5.78 9.79 18.55
C LEU A 17 -5.94 10.89 19.61
N THR A 18 -4.82 11.27 20.23
CA THR A 18 -4.75 12.47 21.07
C THR A 18 -4.90 13.75 20.23
N PRO A 19 -5.26 14.90 20.83
CA PRO A 19 -5.32 16.16 20.11
C PRO A 19 -4.02 16.51 19.38
N ASP A 20 -2.87 16.26 20.01
CA ASP A 20 -1.55 16.56 19.44
C ASP A 20 -1.24 15.65 18.25
N GLN A 21 -1.50 14.35 18.36
CA GLN A 21 -1.34 13.40 17.26
C GLN A 21 -2.26 13.73 16.09
N ARG A 22 -3.49 14.15 16.37
CA ARG A 22 -4.42 14.59 15.32
C ARG A 22 -3.92 15.86 14.63
N ALA A 23 -3.39 16.81 15.39
CA ALA A 23 -2.81 18.05 14.83
C ALA A 23 -1.59 17.75 13.95
N GLU A 24 -0.72 16.83 14.37
CA GLU A 24 0.43 16.38 13.60
C GLU A 24 0.02 15.73 12.27
N LEU A 25 -0.95 14.81 12.30
CA LEU A 25 -1.49 14.18 11.08
C LEU A 25 -2.14 15.22 10.15
N LEU A 26 -2.86 16.21 10.69
CA LEU A 26 -3.42 17.29 9.87
C LEU A 26 -2.33 18.14 9.22
N ALA A 27 -1.25 18.46 9.94
CA ALA A 27 -0.15 19.25 9.40
C ALA A 27 0.58 18.54 8.24
N ARG A 28 0.64 17.19 8.27
CA ARG A 28 1.27 16.38 7.21
C ARG A 28 0.30 15.85 6.16
N ALA A 29 -0.99 16.18 6.24
CA ALA A 29 -2.01 15.61 5.36
C ALA A 29 -1.72 15.84 3.86
N ALA A 30 -1.11 16.98 3.50
CA ALA A 30 -0.75 17.30 2.12
C ALA A 30 0.36 16.39 1.53
N GLU A 31 1.22 15.83 2.40
CA GLU A 31 2.24 14.84 2.00
C GLU A 31 1.60 13.46 1.76
N HIS A 32 0.49 13.19 2.43
CA HIS A 32 -0.24 11.91 2.42
C HIS A 32 -1.55 11.99 1.64
N ASP A 33 -1.59 12.87 0.63
CA ASP A 33 -2.77 13.09 -0.20
C ASP A 33 -3.14 11.82 -0.99
N VAL A 34 -4.40 11.41 -0.90
CA VAL A 34 -4.97 10.28 -1.63
C VAL A 34 -4.82 10.44 -3.14
N LEU A 35 -4.80 11.68 -3.66
CA LEU A 35 -4.60 11.95 -5.09
C LEU A 35 -3.18 11.66 -5.58
N ARG A 36 -2.20 11.57 -4.67
CA ARG A 36 -0.80 11.24 -4.98
C ARG A 36 -0.42 9.80 -4.64
N ALA A 37 -1.40 9.00 -4.20
CA ALA A 37 -1.15 7.64 -3.75
C ALA A 37 -0.52 6.77 -4.85
N ALA A 38 0.62 6.16 -4.54
CA ALA A 38 1.36 5.28 -5.44
C ALA A 38 1.74 3.96 -4.74
N PHE A 39 1.97 2.90 -5.51
CA PHE A 39 2.56 1.67 -4.96
C PHE A 39 4.08 1.78 -5.05
N THR A 40 4.75 1.80 -3.90
CA THR A 40 6.21 1.94 -3.77
C THR A 40 6.77 0.82 -2.91
N PRO A 41 8.03 0.40 -3.07
CA PRO A 41 8.63 -0.63 -2.22
C PRO A 41 8.59 -0.29 -0.73
N GLU A 42 8.83 0.97 -0.38
CA GLU A 42 8.87 1.46 1.00
C GLU A 42 7.48 1.66 1.61
N GLY A 43 6.44 1.65 0.77
CA GLY A 43 5.07 1.91 1.17
C GLY A 43 4.69 3.39 1.10
N HIS A 44 3.59 3.68 0.42
CA HIS A 44 3.02 5.03 0.40
C HIS A 44 1.78 5.11 1.29
N LEU A 45 1.86 5.93 2.34
CA LEU A 45 0.73 6.23 3.21
C LEU A 45 -0.12 7.34 2.61
N SER A 46 -1.42 7.10 2.52
CA SER A 46 -2.43 8.12 2.22
C SER A 46 -3.53 8.11 3.28
N TYR A 47 -3.98 9.29 3.71
CA TYR A 47 -5.12 9.45 4.61
C TYR A 47 -5.78 10.82 4.45
N ASP A 48 -6.99 10.96 4.98
CA ASP A 48 -7.65 12.25 5.17
C ASP A 48 -8.33 12.25 6.54
N VAL A 49 -7.56 12.59 7.57
CA VAL A 49 -8.01 12.59 8.98
C VAL A 49 -9.00 13.73 9.28
N ALA A 50 -9.15 14.69 8.37
CA ALA A 50 -10.17 15.72 8.45
C ALA A 50 -11.54 15.15 8.08
N ALA A 51 -11.61 14.30 7.05
CA ALA A 51 -12.84 13.64 6.63
C ALA A 51 -13.15 12.36 7.43
N ARG A 52 -12.15 11.52 7.69
CA ARG A 52 -12.31 10.21 8.34
C ARG A 52 -11.01 9.69 8.96
N PRO A 53 -11.07 8.96 10.08
CA PRO A 53 -9.87 8.37 10.69
C PRO A 53 -9.26 7.20 9.89
N ALA A 54 -9.68 6.96 8.65
CA ALA A 54 -9.17 5.86 7.84
C ALA A 54 -7.85 6.21 7.16
N PHE A 55 -6.96 5.22 7.08
CA PHE A 55 -5.70 5.32 6.34
C PHE A 55 -5.54 4.15 5.37
N THR A 56 -4.62 4.32 4.42
CA THR A 56 -4.24 3.26 3.48
C THR A 56 -2.76 3.35 3.16
N PHE A 57 -2.04 2.24 3.36
CA PHE A 57 -0.69 2.05 2.85
C PHE A 57 -0.73 1.26 1.54
N ARG A 58 0.16 1.60 0.60
CA ARG A 58 0.30 0.94 -0.69
C ARG A 58 1.76 0.54 -0.93
N PHE A 59 2.00 -0.76 -1.00
CA PHE A 59 3.32 -1.35 -1.17
C PHE A 59 3.44 -2.05 -2.51
N ARG A 60 4.60 -1.93 -3.15
CA ARG A 60 4.97 -2.74 -4.31
C ARG A 60 5.99 -3.78 -3.85
N ALA A 61 5.76 -5.03 -4.19
CA ALA A 61 6.72 -6.11 -3.98
C ALA A 61 6.99 -6.83 -5.30
N GLU A 62 8.09 -7.57 -5.34
CA GLU A 62 8.49 -8.41 -6.45
C GLU A 62 8.78 -9.81 -5.91
N GLY A 63 8.53 -10.83 -6.73
CA GLY A 63 8.81 -12.22 -6.41
C GLY A 63 8.93 -13.05 -7.68
N GLU A 64 9.13 -14.35 -7.52
CA GLU A 64 9.31 -15.30 -8.62
C GLU A 64 8.16 -16.32 -8.65
N GLU A 65 7.72 -16.76 -7.47
CA GLU A 65 6.68 -17.76 -7.30
C GLU A 65 5.33 -17.11 -7.00
N GLU A 66 4.23 -17.86 -7.18
CA GLU A 66 2.90 -17.34 -6.89
C GLU A 66 2.70 -17.14 -5.38
N GLU A 67 3.29 -18.03 -4.59
CA GLU A 67 3.22 -18.06 -3.14
C GLU A 67 3.87 -16.83 -2.49
N ASP A 68 4.81 -16.18 -3.17
CA ASP A 68 5.47 -14.94 -2.71
C ASP A 68 4.48 -13.79 -2.47
N ILE A 69 3.27 -13.87 -3.05
CA ILE A 69 2.20 -12.89 -2.79
C ILE A 69 1.75 -12.90 -1.31
N LEU A 70 1.84 -14.05 -0.63
CA LEU A 70 1.47 -14.19 0.77
C LEU A 70 2.52 -13.52 1.67
N GLU A 71 3.80 -13.76 1.38
CA GLU A 71 4.92 -13.10 2.07
C GLU A 71 4.88 -11.59 1.85
N ALA A 72 4.62 -11.14 0.61
CA ALA A 72 4.45 -9.72 0.31
C ALA A 72 3.31 -9.09 1.13
N ALA A 73 2.20 -9.81 1.35
CA ALA A 73 1.08 -9.34 2.15
C ALA A 73 1.44 -9.21 3.64
N GLU A 74 2.12 -10.22 4.19
CA GLU A 74 2.58 -10.23 5.58
C GLU A 74 3.58 -9.10 5.84
N HIS A 75 4.62 -8.99 5.00
CA HIS A 75 5.64 -7.95 5.13
C HIS A 75 5.06 -6.53 5.04
N ALA A 76 4.11 -6.30 4.13
CA ALA A 76 3.42 -5.01 4.02
C ALA A 76 2.60 -4.68 5.27
N GLU A 77 1.93 -5.67 5.85
CA GLU A 77 1.17 -5.49 7.09
C GLU A 77 2.08 -5.17 8.27
N GLU A 78 3.19 -5.89 8.42
CA GLU A 78 4.19 -5.64 9.45
C GLU A 78 4.83 -4.26 9.31
N ALA A 79 5.20 -3.86 8.09
CA ALA A 79 5.74 -2.54 7.82
C ALA A 79 4.75 -1.43 8.20
N ALA A 80 3.46 -1.60 7.90
CA ALA A 80 2.42 -0.66 8.31
C ALA A 80 2.27 -0.58 9.84
N LYS A 81 2.25 -1.74 10.53
CA LYS A 81 2.19 -1.82 12.00
C LYS A 81 3.40 -1.14 12.65
N ALA A 82 4.59 -1.36 12.11
CA ALA A 82 5.82 -0.77 12.59
C ALA A 82 5.78 0.76 12.43
N TRP A 83 5.35 1.28 11.28
CA TRP A 83 5.24 2.72 11.04
C TRP A 83 4.30 3.41 12.04
N LEU A 84 3.15 2.79 12.31
CA LEU A 84 2.13 3.30 13.25
C LEU A 84 2.64 3.25 14.69
N THR A 85 3.19 2.11 15.11
CA THR A 85 3.68 1.89 16.48
C THR A 85 4.86 2.80 16.81
N GLN A 86 5.82 2.98 15.89
CA GLN A 86 6.96 3.88 16.09
C GLN A 86 6.55 5.34 16.32
N ARG A 87 5.37 5.74 15.84
CA ARG A 87 4.80 7.09 16.02
C ARG A 87 3.76 7.14 17.15
N GLY A 88 3.52 6.01 17.83
CA GLY A 88 2.55 5.89 18.91
C GLY A 88 1.10 6.01 18.46
N TYR A 89 0.79 5.83 17.17
CA TYR A 89 -0.58 5.87 16.69
C TYR A 89 -1.29 4.55 16.95
N GLY A 90 -2.41 4.61 17.69
CA GLY A 90 -3.33 3.48 17.80
C GLY A 90 -4.02 3.20 16.46
N TYR A 91 -4.35 1.93 16.22
CA TYR A 91 -5.04 1.51 15.01
C TYR A 91 -5.96 0.30 15.27
N LYS A 92 -7.00 0.19 14.44
CA LYS A 92 -7.93 -0.96 14.45
C LYS A 92 -8.38 -1.33 13.05
N ASN A 93 -9.02 -2.50 12.94
CA ASN A 93 -9.58 -3.03 11.69
C ASN A 93 -8.55 -3.11 10.55
N LEU A 94 -7.32 -3.49 10.88
CA LEU A 94 -6.26 -3.63 9.88
C LEU A 94 -6.60 -4.80 8.94
N ARG A 95 -6.50 -4.54 7.63
CA ARG A 95 -6.74 -5.54 6.57
C ARG A 95 -5.76 -5.34 5.44
N SER A 96 -5.15 -6.45 5.01
CA SER A 96 -4.19 -6.48 3.90
C SER A 96 -4.79 -7.19 2.70
N GLN A 97 -4.60 -6.61 1.52
CA GLN A 97 -5.06 -7.16 0.25
C GLN A 97 -3.92 -7.11 -0.75
N ALA A 98 -3.50 -8.26 -1.25
CA ALA A 98 -2.46 -8.37 -2.27
C ALA A 98 -3.06 -8.75 -3.64
N GLU A 99 -2.45 -8.25 -4.70
CA GLU A 99 -2.82 -8.49 -6.09
C GLU A 99 -1.56 -8.77 -6.91
N ASP A 100 -1.54 -9.87 -7.66
CA ASP A 100 -0.48 -10.20 -8.62
C ASP A 100 -0.79 -9.59 -10.00
N LEU A 101 0.04 -8.65 -10.44
CA LEU A 101 -0.12 -7.98 -11.73
C LEU A 101 0.26 -8.87 -12.92
N SER A 102 0.97 -9.98 -12.70
CA SER A 102 1.25 -10.97 -13.75
C SER A 102 -0.02 -11.73 -14.16
N GLN A 103 -0.98 -11.87 -13.25
CA GLN A 103 -2.28 -12.50 -13.47
C GLN A 103 -3.35 -11.51 -13.95
N ALA A 104 -3.09 -10.20 -13.88
CA ALA A 104 -4.02 -9.20 -14.36
C ALA A 104 -4.16 -9.28 -15.90
N PRO A 105 -5.38 -9.37 -16.46
CA PRO A 105 -5.55 -9.44 -17.90
C PRO A 105 -4.94 -8.21 -18.56
N LEU A 106 -3.87 -8.42 -19.33
CA LEU A 106 -3.11 -7.35 -19.99
C LEU A 106 -4.07 -6.37 -20.68
N GLY A 107 -3.94 -5.08 -20.36
CA GLY A 107 -4.68 -4.03 -21.05
C GLY A 107 -4.30 -3.96 -22.55
N LYS A 108 -5.19 -3.45 -23.41
CA LYS A 108 -4.97 -3.34 -24.88
C LYS A 108 -3.64 -2.66 -25.28
N ARG A 109 -3.08 -1.79 -24.43
CA ARG A 109 -1.77 -1.13 -24.67
C ARG A 109 -0.59 -2.04 -24.30
N GLN A 110 -0.67 -2.75 -23.18
CA GLN A 110 0.37 -3.68 -22.74
C GLN A 110 0.48 -4.88 -23.67
N ARG A 111 -0.65 -5.41 -24.20
CA ARG A 111 -0.61 -6.46 -25.24
C ARG A 111 0.16 -6.03 -26.49
N ARG A 112 0.01 -4.77 -26.92
CA ARG A 112 0.72 -4.23 -28.09
C ARG A 112 2.21 -4.03 -27.84
N ALA A 113 2.60 -3.70 -26.62
CA ALA A 113 4.01 -3.59 -26.24
C ALA A 113 4.68 -4.97 -26.13
N ALA A 114 4.00 -5.94 -25.50
CA ALA A 114 4.47 -7.33 -25.42
C ALA A 114 4.65 -7.96 -26.81
N ALA A 115 3.70 -7.75 -27.73
CA ALA A 115 3.79 -8.24 -29.10
C ALA A 115 4.95 -7.62 -29.92
N ARG A 116 5.46 -6.45 -29.52
CA ARG A 116 6.63 -5.80 -30.14
C ARG A 116 7.97 -6.26 -29.56
N GLN A 117 7.99 -6.82 -28.35
CA GLN A 117 9.21 -7.37 -27.75
C GLN A 117 9.43 -8.85 -28.13
N GLN A 118 8.41 -9.52 -28.66
CA GLN A 118 8.46 -10.91 -29.13
C GLN A 118 8.67 -11.06 -30.65
N ALA A 119 8.92 -9.96 -31.36
CA ALA A 119 9.19 -9.92 -32.80
C ALA A 119 10.60 -9.36 -33.05
#